data_AF-A0A0D3IZZ7-F1
#
_entry.id   AF-A0A0D3IZZ7-F1
#
_cell.length_a   1.000
_cell.length_b   1.000
_cell.length_c   1.000
_cell.angle_alpha   90.00
_cell.angle_beta   90.00
_cell.angle_gamma   90.00
#
_symmetry.space_group_name_H-M   'P 1'
#
loop_
_entity.id
_entity.type
_entity.pdbx_description
1 polymer ?
#
loop_
_entity_poly.entity_id
_entity_poly.type
_entity_poly.pdbx_seq_one_letter_code
_entity_poly.pdbx_strand_id
1 'polypeptide(L)'
;MTHSPHTPLPLSTRLAEVRAAAPDVFAELPLPLQPSLASPCWRRNETSRLRCLPAFFVAGALQSGTADLWRRLKAHSLIPSRHDALSHWWTNHPRSRAGNFETYTSRFSGDATLAALDAAPDSLLGDASPASFTFMFAESLRLHYRYLDAFDACYRECKANPPQRGAPSACANRKKGSDGGYRADHCYGRATAATSPLSFNLPAFATTLLPALRVVGMYSAFLPEWQAYFAPERLLVLPSSEHFARPMRSTRLVWRWLGLREASQQEEADARRVKEGDELEQTVRRHGEAPAHHSRAVRAFYAPFNRDLAEALDDRRFYRGNWGAPS
;
A
#
# COMPACT_ATOMS: atom_id res chain seq x y z
N MET A 1 25.12 -29.84 3.97
CA MET A 1 24.59 -28.93 2.93
C MET A 1 24.23 -27.63 3.61
N THR A 2 25.04 -26.60 3.40
CA THR A 2 24.92 -25.27 4.02
C THR A 2 23.90 -24.44 3.24
N HIS A 3 22.66 -24.33 3.71
CA HIS A 3 21.70 -23.37 3.15
C HIS A 3 22.14 -21.95 3.52
N SER A 4 22.47 -21.15 2.51
CA SER A 4 22.76 -19.73 2.67
C SER A 4 21.47 -19.01 3.12
N PRO A 5 21.49 -18.17 4.18
CA PRO A 5 20.29 -17.55 4.77
C PRO A 5 19.59 -16.50 3.90
N HIS A 6 19.94 -16.39 2.60
CA HIS A 6 19.58 -15.27 1.72
C HIS A 6 18.76 -15.66 0.49
N THR A 7 18.38 -16.93 0.31
CA THR A 7 17.58 -17.33 -0.86
C THR A 7 16.09 -17.31 -0.53
N PRO A 8 15.26 -16.57 -1.30
CA PRO A 8 13.82 -16.70 -1.24
C PRO A 8 13.33 -18.14 -1.26
N LEU A 9 12.30 -18.41 -0.45
CA LEU A 9 11.51 -19.62 -0.65
C LEU A 9 11.07 -19.67 -2.13
N PRO A 10 11.08 -20.87 -2.75
CA PRO A 10 10.56 -21.03 -4.10
C PRO A 10 9.18 -20.37 -4.24
N LEU A 11 8.92 -19.76 -5.40
CA LEU A 11 7.64 -19.06 -5.66
C LEU A 11 6.42 -19.97 -5.40
N SER A 12 6.53 -21.26 -5.70
CA SER A 12 5.50 -22.27 -5.43
C SER A 12 5.19 -22.41 -3.94
N THR A 13 6.22 -22.44 -3.08
CA THR A 13 6.06 -22.50 -1.62
C THR A 13 5.40 -21.23 -1.11
N ARG A 14 5.85 -20.05 -1.57
CA ARG A 14 5.24 -18.77 -1.21
C ARG A 14 3.77 -18.69 -1.63
N LEU A 15 3.43 -19.16 -2.82
CA LEU A 15 2.04 -19.20 -3.31
C LEU A 15 1.16 -20.15 -2.47
N ALA A 16 1.70 -21.29 -2.03
CA ALA A 16 0.97 -22.22 -1.16
C ALA A 16 0.65 -21.58 0.20
N GLU A 17 1.60 -20.86 0.79
CA GLU A 17 1.43 -20.11 2.03
C GLU A 17 0.39 -18.99 1.88
N VAL A 18 0.44 -18.23 0.78
CA VAL A 18 -0.58 -17.21 0.46
C VAL A 18 -1.97 -17.84 0.31
N ARG A 19 -2.07 -19.01 -0.34
CA ARG A 19 -3.34 -19.73 -0.49
C ARG A 19 -3.92 -20.19 0.85
N ALA A 20 -3.08 -20.74 1.73
CA ALA A 20 -3.49 -21.17 3.05
C ALA A 20 -3.93 -19.97 3.93
N ALA A 21 -3.31 -18.80 3.73
CA ALA A 21 -3.60 -17.61 4.52
C ALA A 21 -4.88 -16.87 4.08
N ALA A 22 -5.36 -17.05 2.85
CA ALA A 22 -6.53 -16.35 2.29
C ALA A 22 -7.58 -17.32 1.68
N PRO A 23 -8.07 -18.32 2.42
CA PRO A 23 -8.93 -19.37 1.85
C PRO A 23 -10.21 -18.83 1.22
N ASP A 24 -10.75 -17.71 1.72
CA ASP A 24 -11.94 -17.05 1.16
C ASP A 24 -11.68 -16.36 -0.19
N VAL A 25 -10.47 -15.84 -0.41
CA VAL A 25 -10.07 -15.28 -1.72
C VAL A 25 -9.89 -16.40 -2.74
N PHE A 26 -9.21 -17.48 -2.34
CA PHE A 26 -8.93 -18.61 -3.23
C PHE A 26 -10.12 -19.55 -3.42
N ALA A 27 -11.19 -19.41 -2.63
CA ALA A 27 -12.46 -20.07 -2.91
C ALA A 27 -13.16 -19.52 -4.17
N GLU A 28 -12.89 -18.26 -4.52
CA GLU A 28 -13.44 -17.62 -5.71
C GLU A 28 -12.51 -17.73 -6.93
N LEU A 29 -11.19 -17.87 -6.75
CA LEU A 29 -10.23 -17.95 -7.85
C LEU A 29 -9.98 -19.39 -8.35
N PRO A 30 -9.76 -19.62 -9.67
CA PRO A 30 -9.71 -18.64 -10.76
C PRO A 30 -11.11 -18.22 -11.24
N LEU A 31 -11.21 -16.97 -11.69
CA LEU A 31 -12.47 -16.35 -12.08
C LEU A 31 -12.69 -16.37 -13.60
N PRO A 32 -13.85 -16.85 -14.10
CA PRO A 32 -14.25 -16.63 -15.48
C PRO A 32 -14.67 -15.16 -15.66
N LEU A 33 -13.73 -14.31 -16.02
CA LEU A 33 -13.96 -12.87 -16.18
C LEU A 33 -14.93 -12.60 -17.33
N GLN A 34 -15.79 -11.60 -17.17
CA GLN A 34 -16.70 -11.11 -18.20
C GLN A 34 -15.92 -10.35 -19.29
N PRO A 35 -15.81 -10.87 -20.52
CA PRO A 35 -14.96 -10.27 -21.55
C PRO A 35 -15.47 -8.91 -22.06
N SER A 36 -16.75 -8.61 -21.85
CA SER A 36 -17.38 -7.36 -22.27
C SER A 36 -17.06 -6.16 -21.38
N LEU A 37 -16.37 -6.38 -20.24
CA LEU A 37 -16.03 -5.33 -19.29
C LEU A 37 -14.51 -5.22 -19.17
N ALA A 38 -13.98 -4.00 -19.28
CA ALA A 38 -12.55 -3.76 -19.11
C ALA A 38 -12.09 -3.97 -17.66
N SER A 39 -12.97 -3.69 -16.69
CA SER A 39 -12.72 -4.04 -15.29
C SER A 39 -12.99 -5.53 -15.02
N PRO A 40 -12.14 -6.20 -14.22
CA PRO A 40 -12.28 -7.62 -13.93
C PRO A 40 -13.55 -7.89 -13.12
N CYS A 41 -14.59 -8.37 -13.79
CA CYS A 41 -15.87 -8.73 -13.17
C CYS A 41 -16.24 -10.18 -13.49
N TRP A 42 -17.03 -10.82 -12.62
CA TRP A 42 -17.51 -12.19 -12.79
C TRP A 42 -18.87 -12.37 -12.13
N ARG A 43 -19.56 -13.44 -12.52
CA ARG A 43 -20.72 -13.98 -11.80
C ARG A 43 -20.41 -15.39 -11.37
N ARG A 44 -20.80 -15.76 -10.15
CA ARG A 44 -20.64 -17.13 -9.65
C ARG A 44 -21.55 -18.13 -10.39
N ASN A 45 -22.71 -17.67 -10.83
CA ASN A 45 -23.65 -18.35 -11.71
C ASN A 45 -24.50 -17.30 -12.44
N GLU A 46 -25.33 -17.71 -13.41
CA GLU A 46 -26.11 -16.79 -14.26
C GLU A 46 -27.04 -15.84 -13.47
N THR A 47 -27.56 -16.31 -12.33
CA THR A 47 -28.48 -15.54 -11.48
C THR A 47 -27.77 -14.72 -10.40
N SER A 48 -26.48 -14.96 -10.17
CA SER A 48 -25.69 -14.23 -9.19
C SER A 48 -25.47 -12.79 -9.64
N ARG A 49 -25.47 -11.87 -8.66
CA ARG A 49 -25.06 -10.49 -8.87
C ARG A 49 -23.63 -10.43 -9.42
N LEU A 50 -23.39 -9.49 -10.34
CA LEU A 50 -22.06 -9.20 -10.86
C LEU A 50 -21.15 -8.72 -9.72
N ARG A 51 -19.99 -9.34 -9.59
CA ARG A 51 -18.90 -8.92 -8.69
C ARG A 51 -17.76 -8.40 -9.52
N CYS A 52 -17.12 -7.35 -9.06
CA CYS A 52 -16.01 -6.69 -9.74
C CYS A 52 -14.82 -6.49 -8.79
N LEU A 53 -13.64 -6.39 -9.39
CA LEU A 53 -12.37 -6.07 -8.77
C LEU A 53 -11.79 -4.80 -9.43
N PRO A 54 -10.89 -4.08 -8.75
CA PRO A 54 -10.14 -3.01 -9.38
C PRO A 54 -9.27 -3.57 -10.51
N ALA A 55 -9.25 -2.87 -11.65
CA ALA A 55 -8.37 -3.12 -12.79
C ALA A 55 -6.93 -2.63 -12.52
N PHE A 56 -6.76 -1.64 -11.65
CA PHE A 56 -5.46 -1.09 -11.28
C PHE A 56 -5.40 -0.65 -9.81
N PHE A 57 -4.17 -0.54 -9.30
CA PHE A 57 -3.88 -0.07 -7.95
C PHE A 57 -2.96 1.15 -7.98
N VAL A 58 -3.36 2.25 -7.34
CA VAL A 58 -2.43 3.28 -6.86
C VAL A 58 -1.93 2.82 -5.50
N ALA A 59 -0.97 1.89 -5.54
CA ALA A 59 -0.60 1.09 -4.37
C ALA A 59 0.13 1.87 -3.28
N GLY A 60 0.72 3.03 -3.56
CA GLY A 60 1.49 3.79 -2.57
C GLY A 60 2.74 4.47 -3.13
N ALA A 61 3.73 4.78 -2.29
CA ALA A 61 3.77 4.52 -0.85
C ALA A 61 2.92 5.51 -0.01
N LEU A 62 2.80 5.27 1.29
CA LEU A 62 2.19 6.23 2.22
C LEU A 62 2.83 7.61 2.08
N GLN A 63 2.00 8.67 2.12
CA GLN A 63 2.44 10.06 2.04
C GLN A 63 3.16 10.44 0.73
N SER A 64 3.04 9.64 -0.34
CA SER A 64 3.68 9.89 -1.64
C SER A 64 2.85 10.75 -2.61
N GLY A 65 1.67 11.22 -2.20
CA GLY A 65 0.73 11.97 -3.04
C GLY A 65 -0.40 11.15 -3.67
N THR A 66 -0.64 9.91 -3.23
CA THR A 66 -1.68 9.03 -3.81
C THR A 66 -3.08 9.64 -3.85
N ALA A 67 -3.48 10.37 -2.80
CA ALA A 67 -4.79 11.03 -2.75
C ALA A 67 -4.92 12.18 -3.76
N ASP A 68 -3.83 12.91 -4.03
CA ASP A 68 -3.80 13.92 -5.08
C ASP A 68 -3.89 13.27 -6.46
N LEU A 69 -3.04 12.27 -6.70
CA LEU A 69 -3.05 11.50 -7.95
C LEU A 69 -4.44 10.91 -8.22
N TRP A 70 -5.05 10.22 -7.25
CA TRP A 70 -6.37 9.62 -7.39
C TRP A 70 -7.46 10.63 -7.73
N ARG A 71 -7.48 11.80 -7.07
CA ARG A 71 -8.43 12.87 -7.39
C ARG A 71 -8.29 13.36 -8.82
N ARG A 72 -7.06 13.44 -9.35
CA ARG A 72 -6.80 13.81 -10.74
C ARG A 72 -7.17 12.71 -11.73
N LEU A 73 -6.88 11.46 -11.41
CA LEU A 73 -7.17 10.32 -12.29
C LEU A 73 -8.66 10.21 -12.59
N LYS A 74 -9.50 10.36 -11.56
CA LYS A 74 -10.97 10.33 -11.66
C LYS A 74 -11.59 11.49 -12.46
N ALA A 75 -10.80 12.47 -12.89
CA ALA A 75 -11.29 13.48 -13.83
C ALA A 75 -11.55 12.88 -15.22
N HIS A 76 -10.92 11.75 -15.56
CA HIS A 76 -11.19 11.04 -16.81
C HIS A 76 -12.47 10.20 -16.70
N SER A 77 -13.37 10.31 -17.67
CA SER A 77 -14.67 9.64 -17.67
C SER A 77 -14.61 8.11 -17.64
N LEU A 78 -13.49 7.50 -18.05
CA LEU A 78 -13.27 6.05 -18.00
C LEU A 78 -12.71 5.58 -16.65
N ILE A 79 -12.53 6.48 -15.68
CA ILE A 79 -12.21 6.13 -14.30
C ILE A 79 -13.38 6.57 -13.43
N PRO A 80 -14.37 5.68 -13.20
CA PRO A 80 -15.55 6.02 -12.43
C PRO A 80 -15.20 6.31 -10.97
N SER A 81 -16.02 7.14 -10.34
CA SER A 81 -15.87 7.53 -8.93
C SER A 81 -16.97 6.97 -8.03
N ARG A 82 -17.71 5.97 -8.50
CA ARG A 82 -18.92 5.42 -7.86
C ARG A 82 -18.64 4.27 -6.90
N HIS A 83 -17.37 3.89 -6.72
CA HIS A 83 -16.91 2.83 -5.84
C HIS A 83 -15.98 3.35 -4.73
N ASP A 84 -15.79 2.52 -3.69
CA ASP A 84 -14.84 2.81 -2.62
C ASP A 84 -13.42 2.43 -3.04
N ALA A 85 -12.70 3.41 -3.58
CA ALA A 85 -11.31 3.25 -3.97
C ALA A 85 -10.33 3.30 -2.79
N LEU A 86 -10.74 3.70 -1.59
CA LEU A 86 -9.89 3.71 -0.40
C LEU A 86 -10.25 2.53 0.51
N SER A 87 -10.40 1.35 -0.11
CA SER A 87 -10.85 0.16 0.57
C SER A 87 -9.94 -0.18 1.77
N HIS A 88 -8.63 0.04 1.61
CA HIS A 88 -7.61 -0.40 2.54
C HIS A 88 -7.74 -1.88 2.92
N TRP A 89 -8.49 -2.70 2.16
CA TRP A 89 -8.91 -4.04 2.59
C TRP A 89 -7.71 -4.94 2.83
N TRP A 90 -6.81 -4.96 1.85
CA TRP A 90 -5.55 -5.70 1.87
C TRP A 90 -4.56 -5.23 2.95
N THR A 91 -4.89 -4.15 3.65
CA THR A 91 -4.03 -3.52 4.66
C THR A 91 -4.75 -3.38 6.01
N ASN A 92 -6.06 -3.63 6.06
CA ASN A 92 -6.89 -3.51 7.24
C ASN A 92 -6.97 -4.88 7.92
N HIS A 93 -6.64 -4.91 9.19
CA HIS A 93 -6.71 -6.14 9.98
C HIS A 93 -7.14 -5.84 11.42
N PRO A 94 -7.83 -6.77 12.12
CA PRO A 94 -8.26 -8.14 11.75
C PRO A 94 -9.16 -8.26 10.55
N ARG A 95 -9.17 -9.44 9.90
CA ARG A 95 -10.24 -9.80 8.95
C ARG A 95 -11.63 -9.66 9.58
N SER A 96 -11.76 -9.75 10.91
CA SER A 96 -13.00 -9.39 11.59
C SER A 96 -13.38 -7.91 11.49
N ARG A 97 -12.42 -7.00 11.24
CA ARG A 97 -12.65 -5.58 10.92
C ARG A 97 -12.72 -5.32 9.40
N ALA A 98 -11.95 -6.03 8.58
CA ALA A 98 -11.95 -5.85 7.13
C ALA A 98 -13.08 -6.58 6.40
N GLY A 99 -13.65 -7.61 7.02
CA GLY A 99 -14.60 -8.55 6.41
C GLY A 99 -13.91 -9.65 5.59
N ASN A 100 -14.73 -10.51 4.98
CA ASN A 100 -14.30 -11.54 4.04
C ASN A 100 -14.08 -10.95 2.63
N PHE A 101 -13.64 -11.78 1.69
CA PHE A 101 -13.45 -11.36 0.29
C PHE A 101 -14.74 -10.82 -0.37
N GLU A 102 -15.93 -11.28 0.03
CA GLU A 102 -17.19 -10.68 -0.43
C GLU A 102 -17.33 -9.22 0.04
N THR A 103 -16.89 -8.91 1.25
CA THR A 103 -16.88 -7.54 1.77
C THR A 103 -15.97 -6.65 0.90
N TYR A 104 -14.81 -7.17 0.48
CA TYR A 104 -13.93 -6.45 -0.43
C TYR A 104 -14.56 -6.20 -1.79
N THR A 105 -15.08 -7.24 -2.43
CA THR A 105 -15.68 -7.13 -3.78
C THR A 105 -16.93 -6.25 -3.79
N SER A 106 -17.70 -6.21 -2.68
CA SER A 106 -18.88 -5.36 -2.58
C SER A 106 -18.57 -3.86 -2.73
N ARG A 107 -17.36 -3.42 -2.34
CA ARG A 107 -16.88 -2.03 -2.50
C ARG A 107 -16.77 -1.58 -3.95
N PHE A 108 -16.64 -2.54 -4.87
CA PHE A 108 -16.51 -2.35 -6.31
C PHE A 108 -17.76 -2.79 -7.09
N SER A 109 -18.77 -3.34 -6.39
CA SER A 109 -19.91 -4.02 -7.03
C SER A 109 -21.26 -3.44 -6.60
N GLY A 110 -21.29 -2.22 -6.04
CA GLY A 110 -22.53 -1.50 -5.67
C GLY A 110 -23.35 -1.09 -6.90
N ASP A 111 -24.66 -0.85 -6.73
CA ASP A 111 -25.58 -0.61 -7.86
C ASP A 111 -25.15 0.56 -8.74
N ALA A 112 -24.69 1.66 -8.12
CA ALA A 112 -24.20 2.83 -8.83
C ALA A 112 -22.90 2.54 -9.63
N THR A 113 -22.05 1.65 -9.13
CA THR A 113 -20.84 1.22 -9.84
C THR A 113 -21.19 0.34 -11.03
N LEU A 114 -22.09 -0.64 -10.83
CA LEU A 114 -22.51 -1.54 -11.89
C LEU A 114 -23.23 -0.77 -13.01
N ALA A 115 -24.13 0.16 -12.67
CA ALA A 115 -24.77 1.03 -13.66
C ALA A 115 -23.76 1.89 -14.44
N ALA A 116 -22.66 2.32 -13.80
CA ALA A 116 -21.60 3.06 -14.48
C ALA A 116 -20.80 2.17 -15.45
N LEU A 117 -20.55 0.91 -15.09
CA LEU A 117 -19.89 -0.06 -15.97
C LEU A 117 -20.79 -0.46 -17.14
N ASP A 118 -22.10 -0.64 -16.91
CA ASP A 118 -23.06 -0.94 -17.98
C ASP A 118 -23.14 0.22 -19.00
N ALA A 119 -23.10 1.47 -18.52
CA ALA A 119 -23.11 2.65 -19.38
C ALA A 119 -21.79 2.88 -20.12
N ALA A 120 -20.65 2.47 -19.54
CA ALA A 120 -19.32 2.63 -20.10
C ALA A 120 -18.45 1.39 -19.83
N PRO A 121 -18.59 0.32 -20.64
CA PRO A 121 -17.93 -0.97 -20.42
C PRO A 121 -16.40 -0.93 -20.41
N ASP A 122 -15.82 0.09 -21.08
CA ASP A 122 -14.37 0.33 -21.13
C ASP A 122 -13.81 1.02 -19.87
N SER A 123 -14.65 1.25 -18.86
CA SER A 123 -14.26 1.90 -17.62
C SER A 123 -13.38 1.01 -16.74
N LEU A 124 -12.39 1.63 -16.09
CA LEU A 124 -11.43 0.98 -15.19
C LEU A 124 -11.70 1.37 -13.73
N LEU A 125 -12.15 0.40 -12.93
CA LEU A 125 -12.20 0.54 -11.48
C LEU A 125 -10.77 0.58 -10.93
N GLY A 126 -10.50 1.51 -10.02
CA GLY A 126 -9.18 1.64 -9.37
C GLY A 126 -9.26 1.49 -7.85
N ASP A 127 -8.28 0.86 -7.24
CA ASP A 127 -8.03 0.96 -5.80
C ASP A 127 -6.86 1.93 -5.58
N ALA A 128 -7.00 2.84 -4.63
CA ALA A 128 -6.02 3.88 -4.32
C ALA A 128 -5.57 3.85 -2.86
N SER A 129 -5.45 2.64 -2.29
CA SER A 129 -5.00 2.42 -0.91
C SER A 129 -3.46 2.54 -0.82
N PRO A 130 -2.88 3.67 -0.34
CA PRO A 130 -1.43 3.92 -0.35
C PRO A 130 -0.60 2.97 0.52
N ALA A 131 -1.26 2.28 1.44
CA ALA A 131 -0.66 1.33 2.33
C ALA A 131 -0.34 0.00 1.62
N SER A 132 -0.93 -0.27 0.45
CA SER A 132 -0.82 -1.54 -0.25
C SER A 132 0.62 -1.86 -0.66
N PHE A 133 1.36 -0.90 -1.21
CA PHE A 133 2.75 -1.09 -1.68
C PHE A 133 3.66 -1.62 -0.57
N THR A 134 3.60 -0.97 0.59
CA THR A 134 4.46 -1.28 1.72
C THR A 134 3.92 -2.45 2.53
N PHE A 135 2.64 -2.44 2.91
CA PHE A 135 2.12 -3.43 3.85
C PHE A 135 1.68 -4.73 3.20
N MET A 136 1.35 -4.78 1.91
CA MET A 136 1.09 -6.09 1.30
C MET A 136 2.36 -6.93 1.26
N PHE A 137 3.52 -6.33 1.02
CA PHE A 137 4.75 -7.09 0.77
C PHE A 137 5.74 -7.14 1.93
N ALA A 138 5.88 -6.09 2.74
CA ALA A 138 6.57 -6.20 4.02
C ALA A 138 5.95 -7.30 4.91
N GLU A 139 4.65 -7.57 4.71
CA GLU A 139 3.87 -8.55 5.44
C GLU A 139 3.58 -9.84 4.65
N SER A 140 3.72 -9.88 3.31
CA SER A 140 3.69 -11.15 2.56
C SER A 140 4.91 -12.01 2.89
N LEU A 141 6.04 -11.37 3.24
CA LEU A 141 7.19 -12.02 3.87
C LEU A 141 6.87 -12.62 5.26
N ARG A 142 5.69 -12.33 5.83
CA ARG A 142 5.27 -12.71 7.21
C ARG A 142 3.93 -13.44 7.30
N LEU A 143 3.28 -13.76 6.18
CA LEU A 143 1.87 -14.17 6.17
C LEU A 143 0.97 -13.16 6.89
N HIS A 144 0.89 -11.94 6.36
CA HIS A 144 0.06 -10.79 6.74
C HIS A 144 -1.11 -11.06 7.71
N TYR A 145 -1.98 -12.05 7.43
CA TYR A 145 -3.09 -12.41 8.33
C TYR A 145 -2.62 -12.96 9.69
N ARG A 146 -1.65 -13.87 9.72
CA ARG A 146 -1.11 -14.43 10.97
C ARG A 146 -0.37 -13.38 11.80
N TYR A 147 0.42 -12.52 11.14
CA TYR A 147 1.08 -11.40 11.79
C TYR A 147 0.06 -10.49 12.46
N LEU A 148 -0.92 -10.04 11.68
CA LEU A 148 -1.87 -9.08 12.18
C LEU A 148 -2.91 -9.71 13.14
N ASP A 149 -3.16 -11.02 13.09
CA ASP A 149 -3.99 -11.75 14.07
C ASP A 149 -3.26 -11.80 15.41
N ALA A 150 -1.97 -12.10 15.39
CA ALA A 150 -1.11 -12.05 16.57
C ALA A 150 -1.02 -10.61 17.11
N PHE A 151 -0.93 -9.61 16.23
CA PHE A 151 -0.94 -8.20 16.60
C PHE A 151 -2.25 -7.80 17.26
N ASP A 152 -3.41 -8.09 16.65
CA ASP A 152 -4.72 -7.68 17.18
C ASP A 152 -5.09 -8.44 18.45
N ALA A 153 -4.67 -9.71 18.59
CA ALA A 153 -4.79 -10.46 19.85
C ALA A 153 -4.01 -9.78 20.98
N CYS A 154 -2.73 -9.44 20.75
CA CYS A 154 -1.93 -8.68 21.70
C CYS A 154 -2.53 -7.30 22.00
N TYR A 155 -3.02 -6.61 20.97
CA TYR A 155 -3.58 -5.27 21.13
C TYR A 155 -4.87 -5.29 21.96
N ARG A 156 -5.74 -6.28 21.76
CA ARG A 156 -6.93 -6.51 22.59
C ARG A 156 -6.56 -6.83 24.04
N GLU A 157 -5.53 -7.65 24.25
CA GLU A 157 -5.00 -7.96 25.59
C GLU A 157 -4.50 -6.70 26.30
N CYS A 158 -3.68 -5.89 25.63
CA CYS A 158 -3.19 -4.62 26.18
C CYS A 158 -4.33 -3.62 26.46
N LYS A 159 -5.38 -3.60 25.63
CA LYS A 159 -6.54 -2.73 25.83
C LYS A 159 -7.41 -3.20 27.01
N ALA A 160 -7.56 -4.50 27.18
CA ALA A 160 -8.29 -5.08 28.32
C ALA A 160 -7.53 -4.92 29.64
N ASN A 161 -6.20 -4.92 29.59
CA ASN A 161 -5.31 -4.79 30.74
C ASN A 161 -4.42 -3.54 30.61
N PRO A 162 -4.98 -2.33 30.76
CA PRO A 162 -4.22 -1.11 30.61
C PRO A 162 -3.09 -1.03 31.64
N PRO A 163 -1.91 -0.51 31.27
CA PRO A 163 -0.78 -0.40 32.18
C PRO A 163 -1.10 0.52 33.37
N GLN A 164 -0.85 0.03 34.58
CA GLN A 164 -1.03 0.84 35.78
C GLN A 164 0.07 1.89 35.93
N ARG A 165 -0.28 3.07 36.46
CA ARG A 165 0.68 4.16 36.71
C ARG A 165 1.80 3.66 37.62
N GLY A 166 3.05 3.77 37.16
CA GLY A 166 4.24 3.42 37.94
C GLY A 166 4.63 1.93 37.92
N ALA A 167 3.82 1.06 37.30
CA ALA A 167 4.13 -0.36 37.15
C ALA A 167 4.81 -0.64 35.79
N PRO A 168 5.90 -1.43 35.74
CA PRO A 168 6.43 -1.92 34.48
C PRO A 168 5.38 -2.80 33.79
N SER A 169 5.04 -2.49 32.55
CA SER A 169 4.20 -3.35 31.72
C SER A 169 4.73 -3.37 30.30
N ALA A 170 4.65 -4.53 29.65
CA ALA A 170 4.97 -4.67 28.24
C ALA A 170 4.05 -3.81 27.35
N CYS A 171 2.85 -3.47 27.83
CA CYS A 171 1.89 -2.57 27.18
C CYS A 171 2.10 -1.09 27.58
N ALA A 172 3.05 -0.76 28.46
CA ALA A 172 3.27 0.60 28.99
C ALA A 172 4.19 1.47 28.11
N ASN A 173 3.90 2.78 28.08
CA ASN A 173 4.74 3.79 27.46
C ASN A 173 6.04 4.04 28.25
N ARG A 174 7.16 4.20 27.53
CA ARG A 174 8.44 4.65 28.12
C ARG A 174 8.73 6.16 27.95
N LYS A 175 7.84 6.94 27.32
CA LYS A 175 7.98 8.42 27.25
C LYS A 175 7.14 9.10 28.33
N LYS A 176 7.83 9.88 29.19
CA LYS A 176 7.21 10.84 30.12
C LYS A 176 6.43 11.89 29.32
N GLY A 177 5.14 12.08 29.63
CA GLY A 177 4.45 13.35 29.38
C GLY A 177 3.40 13.42 28.26
N SER A 178 2.97 12.31 27.65
CA SER A 178 1.79 12.33 26.76
C SER A 178 0.71 11.38 27.26
N ASP A 179 -0.50 11.89 27.44
CA ASP A 179 -1.68 11.16 27.88
C ASP A 179 -1.89 9.86 27.07
N GLY A 180 -1.87 8.73 27.77
CA GLY A 180 -2.71 7.57 27.48
C GLY A 180 -2.61 6.84 26.13
N GLY A 181 -1.62 7.07 25.27
CA GLY A 181 -1.52 6.39 23.97
C GLY A 181 -0.73 5.07 24.01
N TYR A 182 -1.32 3.94 23.63
CA TYR A 182 -0.61 2.67 23.44
C TYR A 182 0.45 2.80 22.34
N ARG A 183 1.73 2.47 22.61
CA ARG A 183 2.66 2.15 21.52
C ARG A 183 2.53 0.68 21.18
N ALA A 184 2.14 0.43 19.94
CA ALA A 184 2.02 -0.87 19.30
C ALA A 184 3.33 -1.70 19.24
N ASP A 185 4.48 -1.13 19.65
CA ASP A 185 5.81 -1.75 19.58
C ASP A 185 5.88 -3.17 20.17
N HIS A 186 5.28 -3.39 21.36
CA HIS A 186 5.24 -4.74 21.98
C HIS A 186 4.45 -5.73 21.13
N CYS A 187 3.29 -5.29 20.63
CA CYS A 187 2.45 -6.13 19.79
C CYS A 187 3.07 -6.37 18.41
N TYR A 188 3.83 -5.42 17.87
CA TYR A 188 4.64 -5.64 16.68
C TYR A 188 5.71 -6.72 16.93
N GLY A 189 6.40 -6.69 18.08
CA GLY A 189 7.39 -7.71 18.46
C GLY A 189 6.79 -9.11 18.63
N ARG A 190 5.65 -9.22 19.32
CA ARG A 190 4.92 -10.50 19.47
C ARG A 190 4.42 -11.05 18.14
N ALA A 191 3.88 -10.19 17.29
CA ALA A 191 3.43 -10.55 15.96
C ALA A 191 4.61 -11.05 15.10
N THR A 192 5.76 -10.36 15.14
CA THR A 192 6.97 -10.79 14.43
C THR A 192 7.45 -12.16 14.91
N ALA A 193 7.49 -12.40 16.22
CA ALA A 193 7.90 -13.68 16.79
C ALA A 193 6.95 -14.84 16.39
N ALA A 194 5.64 -14.58 16.38
CA ALA A 194 4.63 -15.57 15.97
C ALA A 194 4.75 -15.99 14.49
N THR A 195 5.30 -15.11 13.65
CA THR A 195 5.51 -15.35 12.20
C THR A 195 6.95 -15.70 11.84
N SER A 196 7.83 -15.83 12.83
CA SER A 196 9.26 -16.02 12.66
C SER A 196 9.70 -17.27 11.85
N PRO A 197 8.97 -18.43 11.84
CA PRO A 197 9.39 -19.59 11.05
C PRO A 197 9.26 -19.41 9.53
N LEU A 198 8.54 -18.37 9.09
CA LEU A 198 8.28 -18.06 7.67
C LEU A 198 9.08 -16.85 7.19
N SER A 199 9.87 -16.27 8.09
CA SER A 199 10.73 -15.14 7.80
C SER A 199 11.94 -15.64 7.03
N PHE A 200 12.20 -15.04 5.87
CA PHE A 200 13.59 -14.81 5.50
C PHE A 200 14.32 -14.32 6.73
N ASN A 201 15.46 -14.92 7.07
CA ASN A 201 16.21 -14.61 8.28
C ASN A 201 16.40 -13.09 8.43
N LEU A 202 15.51 -12.47 9.19
CA LEU A 202 15.54 -11.11 9.68
C LEU A 202 15.98 -11.00 11.16
N PRO A 203 16.79 -11.92 11.76
CA PRO A 203 17.16 -11.76 13.17
C PRO A 203 18.07 -10.54 13.44
N ALA A 204 18.45 -9.77 12.41
CA ALA A 204 19.12 -8.47 12.54
C ALA A 204 18.19 -7.24 12.31
N PHE A 205 16.97 -7.43 11.80
CA PHE A 205 16.14 -6.32 11.32
C PHE A 205 15.06 -5.90 12.33
N ALA A 206 14.65 -6.81 13.22
CA ALA A 206 13.57 -6.58 14.20
C ALA A 206 14.05 -6.02 15.55
N THR A 207 15.33 -6.17 15.89
CA THR A 207 15.81 -5.91 17.26
C THR A 207 16.37 -4.51 17.50
N THR A 208 16.50 -3.64 16.48
CA THR A 208 17.20 -2.35 16.71
C THR A 208 16.76 -1.13 15.89
N LEU A 209 15.60 -1.11 15.22
CA LEU A 209 15.16 0.10 14.51
C LEU A 209 13.76 0.57 14.93
N LEU A 210 13.79 1.51 15.88
CA LEU A 210 12.87 2.62 16.09
C LEU A 210 12.16 3.09 14.79
N PRO A 211 11.04 3.82 14.94
CA PRO A 211 9.64 3.41 14.72
C PRO A 211 9.31 3.03 13.27
N ALA A 212 8.18 2.34 13.05
CA ALA A 212 7.65 1.84 11.76
C ALA A 212 7.78 2.78 10.53
N LEU A 213 7.85 4.10 10.73
CA LEU A 213 8.04 5.10 9.68
C LEU A 213 9.36 5.00 8.88
N ARG A 214 10.44 4.44 9.45
CA ARG A 214 11.73 4.35 8.72
C ARG A 214 11.79 3.19 7.71
N VAL A 215 10.93 2.20 7.85
CA VAL A 215 10.91 1.02 6.98
C VAL A 215 10.10 1.29 5.70
N VAL A 216 9.07 2.14 5.80
CA VAL A 216 8.15 2.45 4.67
C VAL A 216 8.88 3.06 3.46
N GLY A 217 9.96 3.81 3.69
CA GLY A 217 10.74 4.47 2.62
C GLY A 217 11.79 3.59 1.94
N MET A 218 11.97 2.33 2.34
CA MET A 218 12.98 1.42 1.79
C MET A 218 12.46 0.72 0.54
N TYR A 219 12.08 1.48 -0.50
CA TYR A 219 11.34 0.92 -1.65
C TYR A 219 12.06 -0.21 -2.38
N SER A 220 13.40 -0.16 -2.50
CA SER A 220 14.20 -1.23 -3.10
C SER A 220 14.14 -2.56 -2.33
N ALA A 221 13.76 -2.52 -1.05
CA ALA A 221 13.55 -3.74 -0.25
C ALA A 221 12.23 -4.45 -0.59
N PHE A 222 11.24 -3.74 -1.15
CA PHE A 222 9.91 -4.28 -1.46
C PHE A 222 9.68 -4.50 -2.95
N LEU A 223 10.28 -3.67 -3.80
CA LEU A 223 10.08 -3.72 -5.26
C LEU A 223 10.40 -5.09 -5.89
N PRO A 224 11.48 -5.81 -5.52
CA PRO A 224 11.76 -7.12 -6.11
C PRO A 224 10.65 -8.15 -5.87
N GLU A 225 9.97 -8.07 -4.74
CA GLU A 225 8.84 -8.95 -4.46
C GLU A 225 7.62 -8.60 -5.32
N TRP A 226 7.33 -7.31 -5.55
CA TRP A 226 6.31 -6.92 -6.54
C TRP A 226 6.65 -7.46 -7.93
N GLN A 227 7.91 -7.34 -8.36
CA GLN A 227 8.38 -7.83 -9.66
C GLN A 227 8.34 -9.37 -9.78
N ALA A 228 8.33 -10.10 -8.65
CA ALA A 228 8.22 -11.56 -8.66
C ALA A 228 6.81 -12.06 -9.00
N TYR A 229 5.76 -11.25 -8.77
CA TYR A 229 4.36 -11.59 -9.06
C TYR A 229 3.77 -10.79 -10.22
N PHE A 230 4.33 -9.62 -10.53
CA PHE A 230 3.88 -8.74 -11.60
C PHE A 230 5.00 -8.52 -12.60
N ALA A 231 4.70 -8.71 -13.89
CA ALA A 231 5.62 -8.36 -14.95
C ALA A 231 5.98 -6.86 -14.88
N PRO A 232 7.22 -6.44 -15.22
CA PRO A 232 7.66 -5.06 -15.10
C PRO A 232 6.74 -4.04 -15.78
N GLU A 233 6.11 -4.40 -16.90
CA GLU A 233 5.21 -3.55 -17.67
C GLU A 233 3.90 -3.24 -16.91
N ARG A 234 3.55 -4.09 -15.94
CA ARG A 234 2.39 -3.93 -15.04
C ARG A 234 2.70 -3.12 -13.78
N LEU A 235 3.92 -2.57 -13.66
CA LEU A 235 4.36 -1.73 -12.55
C LEU A 235 4.84 -0.37 -13.08
N LEU A 236 4.08 0.69 -12.78
CA LEU A 236 4.49 2.07 -13.06
C LEU A 236 4.98 2.75 -11.77
N VAL A 237 6.27 3.07 -11.70
CA VAL A 237 6.84 3.82 -10.58
C VAL A 237 6.93 5.30 -10.93
N LEU A 238 6.31 6.14 -10.11
CA LEU A 238 6.27 7.59 -10.28
C LEU A 238 7.13 8.28 -9.22
N PRO A 239 8.11 9.12 -9.59
CA PRO A 239 8.75 10.00 -8.63
C PRO A 239 7.75 11.01 -8.08
N SER A 240 7.51 11.00 -6.76
CA SER A 240 6.61 11.97 -6.12
C SER A 240 7.06 13.41 -6.35
N SER A 241 8.37 13.67 -6.42
CA SER A 241 8.92 14.99 -6.76
C SER A 241 8.46 15.50 -8.12
N GLU A 242 8.35 14.62 -9.12
CA GLU A 242 7.83 14.99 -10.44
C GLU A 242 6.32 15.18 -10.41
N HIS A 243 5.60 14.36 -9.63
CA HIS A 243 4.15 14.54 -9.47
C HIS A 243 3.81 15.86 -8.78
N PHE A 244 4.54 16.25 -7.74
CA PHE A 244 4.31 17.54 -7.09
C PHE A 244 4.75 18.73 -7.97
N ALA A 245 5.88 18.62 -8.68
CA ALA A 245 6.33 19.71 -9.54
C ALA A 245 5.49 19.86 -10.83
N ARG A 246 5.01 18.74 -11.38
CA ARG A 246 4.30 18.67 -12.68
C ARG A 246 3.14 17.66 -12.62
N PRO A 247 2.09 17.91 -11.81
CA PRO A 247 1.03 16.93 -11.55
C PRO A 247 0.36 16.42 -12.83
N MET A 248 0.07 17.30 -13.78
CA MET A 248 -0.54 16.92 -15.05
C MET A 248 0.36 16.06 -15.94
N ARG A 249 1.70 16.15 -15.80
CA ARG A 249 2.61 15.26 -16.53
C ARG A 249 2.47 13.83 -16.02
N SER A 250 2.43 13.65 -14.69
CA SER A 250 2.21 12.35 -14.08
C SER A 250 0.81 11.81 -14.37
N THR A 251 -0.24 12.63 -14.27
CA THR A 251 -1.62 12.21 -14.58
C THR A 251 -1.76 11.69 -16.00
N ARG A 252 -1.25 12.41 -17.00
CA ARG A 252 -1.30 11.98 -18.41
C ARG A 252 -0.47 10.72 -18.66
N LEU A 253 0.67 10.58 -17.98
CA LEU A 253 1.47 9.36 -18.05
C LEU A 253 0.67 8.16 -17.56
N VAL A 254 -0.05 8.30 -16.44
CA VAL A 254 -0.89 7.22 -15.90
C VAL A 254 -2.06 6.89 -16.82
N TRP A 255 -2.80 7.89 -17.33
CA TRP A 255 -3.89 7.64 -18.28
C TRP A 255 -3.42 6.86 -19.50
N ARG A 256 -2.28 7.26 -20.10
CA ARG A 256 -1.69 6.54 -21.23
C ARG A 256 -1.23 5.13 -20.85
N TRP A 257 -0.61 4.97 -19.69
CA TRP A 257 -0.12 3.66 -19.21
C TRP A 257 -1.28 2.69 -18.93
N LEU A 258 -2.42 3.19 -18.44
CA LEU A 258 -3.66 2.43 -18.29
C LEU A 258 -4.36 2.11 -19.63
N GLY A 259 -3.82 2.60 -20.76
CA GLY A 259 -4.41 2.38 -22.09
C GLY A 259 -5.71 3.16 -22.32
N LEU A 260 -5.95 4.23 -21.55
CA LEU A 260 -7.13 5.07 -21.76
C LEU A 260 -6.98 5.90 -23.02
N ARG A 261 -8.13 6.28 -23.60
CA ARG A 261 -8.18 7.28 -24.68
C ARG A 261 -7.56 8.61 -24.25
N GLU A 262 -7.24 9.46 -25.22
CA GLU A 262 -6.85 10.84 -24.90
C GLU A 262 -7.96 11.56 -24.13
N ALA A 263 -7.53 12.31 -23.11
CA ALA A 263 -8.42 13.10 -22.29
C ALA A 263 -8.91 14.32 -23.07
N SER A 264 -10.19 14.62 -22.96
CA SER A 264 -10.78 15.85 -23.48
C SER A 264 -10.24 17.08 -22.75
N GLN A 265 -10.40 18.25 -23.35
CA GLN A 265 -10.02 19.53 -22.74
C GLN A 265 -10.69 19.74 -21.37
N GLN A 266 -11.93 19.27 -21.23
CA GLN A 266 -12.68 19.37 -19.99
C GLN A 266 -12.11 18.45 -18.91
N GLU A 267 -11.83 17.18 -19.23
CA GLU A 267 -11.21 16.22 -18.30
C GLU A 267 -9.83 16.71 -17.83
N GLU A 268 -9.04 17.30 -18.73
CA GLU A 268 -7.79 17.94 -18.36
C GLU A 268 -7.98 19.16 -17.45
N ALA A 269 -8.97 20.00 -17.74
CA ALA A 269 -9.27 21.18 -16.92
C ALA A 269 -9.74 20.76 -15.51
N ASP A 270 -10.57 19.72 -15.40
CA ASP A 270 -10.99 19.13 -14.13
C ASP A 270 -9.82 18.58 -13.33
N ALA A 271 -8.91 17.83 -13.99
CA ALA A 271 -7.70 17.33 -13.36
C ALA A 271 -6.78 18.47 -12.86
N ARG A 272 -6.72 19.60 -13.57
CA ARG A 272 -5.93 20.78 -13.16
C ARG A 272 -6.52 21.52 -11.96
N ARG A 273 -7.86 21.53 -11.83
CA ARG A 273 -8.56 22.18 -10.70
C ARG A 273 -8.34 21.47 -9.37
N VAL A 274 -7.85 20.24 -9.37
CA VAL A 274 -7.49 19.51 -8.15
C VAL A 274 -6.39 20.29 -7.43
N LYS A 275 -6.75 20.82 -6.26
CA LYS A 275 -5.81 21.48 -5.34
C LYS A 275 -4.91 20.43 -4.70
N GLU A 276 -3.63 20.76 -4.63
CA GLU A 276 -2.65 19.98 -3.87
C GLU A 276 -3.07 19.88 -2.40
N GLY A 277 -2.71 18.77 -1.75
CA GLY A 277 -2.95 18.61 -0.32
C GLY A 277 -2.02 19.52 0.48
N ASP A 278 -2.56 20.20 1.50
CA ASP A 278 -1.83 21.11 2.38
C ASP A 278 -1.29 20.43 3.65
N GLU A 279 -1.43 19.11 3.79
CA GLU A 279 -1.02 18.35 4.98
C GLU A 279 0.44 18.57 5.38
N LEU A 280 1.35 18.64 4.38
CA LEU A 280 2.77 18.90 4.64
C LEU A 280 2.97 20.33 5.18
N GLU A 281 2.32 21.31 4.55
CA GLU A 281 2.38 22.70 4.99
C GLU A 281 1.82 22.86 6.40
N GLN A 282 0.66 22.24 6.69
CA GLN A 282 0.07 22.22 8.02
C GLN A 282 1.00 21.56 9.05
N THR A 283 1.66 20.45 8.68
CA THR A 283 2.63 19.74 9.53
C THR A 283 3.83 20.62 9.84
N VAL A 284 4.40 21.29 8.83
CA VAL A 284 5.53 22.23 9.00
C VAL A 284 5.12 23.43 9.84
N ARG A 285 3.94 24.02 9.60
CA ARG A 285 3.39 25.11 10.42
C ARG A 285 3.23 24.70 11.89
N ARG A 286 2.83 23.45 12.15
CA ARG A 286 2.57 22.92 13.50
C ARG A 286 3.83 22.49 14.25
N HIS A 287 4.80 21.90 13.55
CA HIS A 287 5.94 21.22 14.16
C HIS A 287 7.30 21.84 13.83
N GLY A 288 7.34 22.82 12.93
CA GLY A 288 8.57 23.38 12.38
C GLY A 288 9.21 22.46 11.33
N GLU A 289 10.21 22.98 10.63
CA GLU A 289 11.03 22.17 9.73
C GLU A 289 11.90 21.17 10.51
N ALA A 290 12.17 20.02 9.89
CA ALA A 290 13.05 19.02 10.49
C ALA A 290 14.49 19.57 10.63
N PRO A 291 15.16 19.42 11.79
CA PRO A 291 16.53 19.91 11.97
C PRO A 291 17.51 19.33 10.94
N ALA A 292 18.43 20.16 10.42
CA ALA A 292 19.35 19.77 9.35
C ALA A 292 20.20 18.51 9.65
N HIS A 293 20.54 18.26 10.92
CA HIS A 293 21.28 17.06 11.33
C HIS A 293 20.43 15.78 11.24
N HIS A 294 19.12 15.85 11.51
CA HIS A 294 18.20 14.73 11.28
C HIS A 294 18.11 14.41 9.78
N SER A 295 18.04 15.44 8.94
CA SER A 295 18.01 15.28 7.48
C SER A 295 19.28 14.60 6.94
N ARG A 296 20.46 14.88 7.50
CA ARG A 296 21.70 14.18 7.11
C ARG A 296 21.71 12.70 7.49
N ALA A 297 21.32 12.37 8.72
CA ALA A 297 21.28 10.98 9.18
C ALA A 297 20.24 10.16 8.40
N VAL A 298 19.08 10.74 8.12
CA VAL A 298 18.03 10.11 7.28
C VAL A 298 18.52 9.90 5.85
N ARG A 299 19.19 10.89 5.24
CA ARG A 299 19.78 10.74 3.89
C ARG A 299 20.84 9.64 3.85
N ALA A 300 21.74 9.60 4.84
CA ALA A 300 22.77 8.56 4.91
C ALA A 300 22.15 7.16 5.05
N PHE A 301 21.08 7.03 5.84
CA PHE A 301 20.35 5.77 5.99
C PHE A 301 19.69 5.30 4.68
N TYR A 302 19.01 6.20 3.95
CA TYR A 302 18.31 5.84 2.71
C TYR A 302 19.21 5.79 1.46
N ALA A 303 20.44 6.31 1.53
CA ALA A 303 21.36 6.34 0.40
C ALA A 303 21.60 4.98 -0.32
N PRO A 304 21.87 3.86 0.38
CA PRO A 304 21.97 2.56 -0.28
C PRO A 304 20.66 2.16 -0.97
N PHE A 305 19.52 2.26 -0.29
CA PHE A 305 18.22 1.88 -0.84
C PHE A 305 17.83 2.71 -2.07
N ASN A 306 18.13 4.01 -2.08
CA ASN A 306 17.88 4.89 -3.21
C ASN A 306 18.73 4.53 -4.43
N ARG A 307 19.98 4.10 -4.22
CA ARG A 307 20.85 3.61 -5.29
C ARG A 307 20.32 2.29 -5.86
N ASP A 308 20.01 1.33 -5.00
CA ASP A 308 19.44 0.04 -5.41
C ASP A 308 18.13 0.24 -6.18
N LEU A 309 17.28 1.18 -5.74
CA LEU A 309 16.04 1.53 -6.42
C LEU A 309 16.29 2.16 -7.80
N ALA A 310 17.24 3.08 -7.90
CA ALA A 310 17.59 3.72 -9.16
C ALA A 310 18.14 2.71 -10.18
N GLU A 311 18.93 1.75 -9.72
CA GLU A 311 19.47 0.67 -10.55
C GLU A 311 18.36 -0.31 -10.97
N ALA A 312 17.50 -0.74 -10.04
CA ALA A 312 16.39 -1.65 -10.32
C ALA A 312 15.34 -1.07 -11.28
N LEU A 313 15.20 0.26 -11.31
CA LEU A 313 14.28 0.97 -12.20
C LEU A 313 14.94 1.55 -13.46
N ASP A 314 16.27 1.45 -13.57
CA ASP A 314 17.07 2.18 -14.56
C ASP A 314 16.68 3.68 -14.64
N ASP A 315 16.51 4.32 -13.48
CA ASP A 315 16.03 5.69 -13.38
C ASP A 315 16.82 6.51 -12.37
N ARG A 316 17.67 7.38 -12.90
CA ARG A 316 18.58 8.21 -12.10
C ARG A 316 17.87 9.24 -11.22
N ARG A 317 16.58 9.50 -11.45
CA ARG A 317 15.78 10.42 -10.61
C ARG A 317 15.64 9.92 -9.17
N PHE A 318 15.85 8.61 -8.93
CA PHE A 318 15.82 8.02 -7.59
C PHE A 318 17.16 8.07 -6.83
N TYR A 319 18.30 8.32 -7.51
CA TYR A 319 19.64 8.36 -6.84
C TYR A 319 19.75 9.43 -5.77
N ARG A 320 19.17 10.59 -6.04
CA ARG A 320 19.07 11.69 -5.10
C ARG A 320 17.59 11.82 -4.83
N GLY A 321 17.13 11.40 -3.66
CA GLY A 321 15.89 11.97 -3.13
C GLY A 321 16.07 13.49 -3.23
N ASN A 322 15.45 14.11 -4.22
CA ASN A 322 15.75 15.46 -4.65
C ASN A 322 15.03 16.41 -3.67
N TRP A 323 15.47 16.32 -2.42
CA TRP A 323 14.99 17.08 -1.28
C TRP A 323 15.74 18.40 -1.28
N GLY A 324 15.34 19.29 -2.19
CA GLY A 324 15.66 20.73 -2.16
C GLY A 324 17.15 21.08 -2.17
N ALA A 325 17.86 20.79 -3.26
CA ALA A 325 18.92 21.71 -3.66
C ALA A 325 18.27 22.76 -4.59
N PRO A 326 18.35 24.06 -4.28
CA PRO A 326 18.13 25.06 -5.31
C PRO A 326 19.14 24.84 -6.43
N SER A 327 18.73 25.12 -7.65
CA SER A 327 19.64 25.20 -8.80
C SER A 327 20.67 26.29 -8.56
#